data_AF-A0A5S9M879-F1
#
_entry.id   AF-A0A5S9M879-F1
#
_cell.length_a   1.000
_cell.length_b   1.000
_cell.length_c   1.000
_cell.angle_alpha   90.00
_cell.angle_beta   90.00
_cell.angle_gamma   90.00
#
_symmetry.space_group_name_H-M   'P 1'
#
loop_
_entity.id
_entity.type
_entity.pdbx_description
1 polymer ?
#
loop_
_entity_poly.entity_id
_entity_poly.type
_entity_poly.pdbx_seq_one_letter_code
_entity_poly.pdbx_strand_id
1 'polypeptide(L)'
;MPRRVFTFLPGQGLELGNLISTIGALFMFVAVVIMLINIIWTTAKGERVSSDPWGDGRTLEWAVSSPPPEYNFKQLPLVRGLDPLWIEKMDGKKKE
;
A
#
# COMPACT_ATOMS: atom_id res chain seq x y z
N MET A 1 -18.48 -26.31 12.83
CA MET A 1 -17.34 -26.68 11.97
C MET A 1 -16.05 -26.57 12.77
N PRO A 2 -15.50 -27.67 13.31
CA PRO A 2 -14.23 -27.65 14.03
C PRO A 2 -13.08 -27.24 13.09
N ARG A 3 -12.14 -26.43 13.57
CA ARG A 3 -10.94 -26.05 12.78
C ARG A 3 -9.98 -27.23 12.63
N ARG A 4 -9.12 -27.17 11.61
CA ARG A 4 -8.06 -28.17 11.33
C ARG A 4 -8.61 -29.57 11.02
N VAL A 5 -9.77 -29.63 10.38
CA VAL A 5 -10.38 -30.86 9.88
C VAL A 5 -10.25 -30.84 8.36
N PHE A 6 -9.70 -31.91 7.79
CA PHE A 6 -9.42 -31.99 6.36
C PHE A 6 -10.65 -32.40 5.52
N THR A 7 -11.66 -33.04 6.12
CA THR A 7 -12.88 -33.49 5.44
C THR A 7 -14.10 -33.38 6.36
N PHE A 8 -15.24 -32.97 5.79
CA PHE A 8 -16.53 -32.95 6.48
C PHE A 8 -17.42 -34.06 5.94
N LEU A 9 -18.16 -34.74 6.82
CA LEU A 9 -19.06 -35.81 6.43
C LEU A 9 -20.33 -35.25 5.77
N PRO A 10 -20.93 -35.97 4.81
CA PRO A 10 -22.18 -35.54 4.18
C PRO A 10 -23.33 -35.46 5.19
N GLY A 11 -24.31 -34.59 4.92
CA GLY A 11 -25.49 -34.43 5.76
C GLY A 11 -25.31 -33.57 7.02
N GLN A 12 -24.12 -32.97 7.21
CA GLN A 12 -23.84 -32.08 8.34
C GLN A 12 -24.27 -30.60 8.09
N GLY A 13 -24.83 -30.29 6.91
CA GLY A 13 -25.23 -28.93 6.52
C GLY A 13 -24.06 -27.97 6.24
N LEU A 14 -22.81 -28.46 6.25
CA LEU A 14 -21.60 -27.65 6.08
C LEU A 14 -21.15 -27.52 4.62
N GLU A 15 -21.76 -28.26 3.69
CA GLU A 15 -21.31 -28.36 2.29
C GLU A 15 -21.39 -27.02 1.55
N LEU A 16 -22.53 -26.32 1.66
CA LEU A 16 -22.75 -25.03 0.99
C LEU A 16 -21.75 -23.98 1.49
N GLY A 17 -21.57 -23.87 2.81
CA GLY A 17 -20.62 -22.93 3.41
C GLY A 17 -19.16 -23.22 3.02
N ASN A 18 -18.77 -24.50 2.99
CA ASN A 18 -17.45 -24.92 2.50
C ASN A 18 -17.25 -24.55 1.02
N LEU A 19 -18.27 -24.76 0.18
CA LEU A 19 -18.22 -24.42 -1.24
C LEU A 19 -18.03 -22.91 -1.45
N ILE A 20 -18.83 -22.07 -0.78
CA ILE A 20 -18.68 -20.61 -0.85
C ILE A 20 -17.29 -20.19 -0.39
N SER A 21 -16.80 -20.74 0.72
CA SER A 21 -15.46 -20.43 1.24
C SER A 21 -14.36 -20.78 0.23
N THR A 22 -14.53 -21.89 -0.50
CA THR A 22 -13.57 -22.34 -1.52
C THR A 22 -13.58 -21.42 -2.72
N ILE A 23 -14.77 -21.00 -3.17
CA ILE A 23 -14.92 -20.00 -4.23
C ILE A 23 -14.24 -18.68 -3.82
N GLY A 24 -14.47 -18.20 -2.59
CA GLY A 24 -13.80 -17.00 -2.08
C GLY A 24 -12.27 -17.11 -2.08
N ALA A 25 -11.72 -18.28 -1.74
CA ALA A 25 -10.29 -18.54 -1.80
C ALA A 25 -9.74 -18.45 -3.24
N LEU A 26 -10.47 -18.96 -4.23
CA LEU A 26 -10.11 -18.82 -5.65
C LEU A 26 -10.15 -17.36 -6.12
N PHE A 27 -11.14 -16.58 -5.67
CA PHE A 27 -11.19 -15.14 -5.96
C PHE A 27 -9.98 -14.40 -5.38
N MET A 28 -9.59 -14.70 -4.14
CA MET A 28 -8.38 -14.13 -3.54
C MET A 28 -7.12 -14.50 -4.32
N PHE A 29 -7.02 -15.75 -4.81
CA PHE A 29 -5.92 -16.17 -5.67
C PHE A 29 -5.83 -15.32 -6.95
N VAL A 30 -6.96 -15.12 -7.64
CA VAL A 30 -7.00 -14.27 -8.84
C VAL A 30 -6.58 -12.83 -8.53
N ALA A 31 -7.04 -12.26 -7.42
CA ALA A 31 -6.65 -10.91 -7.00
C ALA A 31 -5.14 -10.79 -6.77
N VAL A 32 -4.53 -11.78 -6.12
CA VAL A 32 -3.06 -11.83 -5.93
C VAL A 32 -2.33 -11.92 -7.26
N VAL A 33 -2.81 -12.72 -8.21
CA VAL A 33 -2.21 -12.81 -9.56
C VAL A 33 -2.23 -11.45 -10.26
N ILE A 34 -3.36 -10.72 -10.21
CA ILE A 34 -3.47 -9.38 -10.80
C ILE A 34 -2.49 -8.41 -10.14
N MET A 35 -2.36 -8.45 -8.80
CA MET A 35 -1.40 -7.63 -8.07
C MET A 35 0.05 -7.92 -8.49
N LEU A 36 0.42 -9.19 -8.64
CA LEU A 36 1.76 -9.58 -9.10
C LEU A 36 2.04 -9.10 -10.53
N ILE A 37 1.06 -9.21 -11.44
CA ILE A 37 1.18 -8.68 -12.80
C ILE A 37 1.43 -7.16 -12.75
N ASN A 38 0.71 -6.43 -11.90
CA ASN A 38 0.90 -4.99 -11.74
C ASN A 38 2.31 -4.64 -11.23
N ILE A 39 2.82 -5.36 -10.23
CA ILE A 39 4.18 -5.16 -9.70
C ILE A 39 5.24 -5.42 -10.78
N ILE A 40 5.12 -6.52 -11.52
CA ILE A 40 6.08 -6.86 -12.59
C ILE A 40 6.05 -5.80 -13.69
N TRP A 41 4.87 -5.40 -14.13
CA TRP A 41 4.72 -4.42 -15.21
C TRP A 41 5.26 -3.03 -14.80
N THR A 42 4.91 -2.54 -13.62
CA THR A 42 5.37 -1.23 -13.13
C THR A 42 6.88 -1.20 -12.90
N THR A 43 7.45 -2.28 -12.35
CA THR A 43 8.90 -2.41 -12.16
C THR A 43 9.64 -2.47 -13.49
N ALA A 44 9.10 -3.18 -14.49
CA ALA A 44 9.71 -3.28 -15.82
C ALA A 44 9.64 -1.97 -16.62
N LYS A 45 8.58 -1.18 -16.45
CA LYS A 45 8.42 0.12 -17.13
C LYS A 45 9.40 1.17 -16.60
N GLY A 46 9.70 1.15 -15.29
CA GLY A 46 10.72 2.01 -14.67
C GLY A 46 10.42 3.52 -14.75
N GLU A 47 9.17 3.91 -14.93
CA GLU A 47 8.76 5.32 -15.01
C GLU A 47 9.04 6.03 -13.68
N ARG A 48 9.78 7.13 -13.73
CA ARG A 48 10.11 7.93 -12.53
C ARG A 48 8.93 8.78 -12.13
N VAL A 49 8.64 8.79 -10.84
CA VAL A 49 7.53 9.54 -10.24
C VAL A 49 8.11 10.67 -9.36
N SER A 50 7.34 11.74 -9.16
CA SER A 50 7.72 12.83 -8.25
C SER A 50 7.94 12.33 -6.81
N SER A 51 8.58 13.16 -5.99
CA SER A 51 8.72 12.94 -4.54
C SER A 51 7.36 12.83 -3.84
N ASP A 52 6.39 13.62 -4.29
CA ASP A 52 5.01 13.62 -3.82
C ASP A 52 4.06 13.33 -5.00
N PRO A 53 3.71 12.06 -5.25
CA PRO A 53 2.77 11.69 -6.31
C PRO A 53 1.32 12.10 -6.00
N TRP A 54 0.98 12.31 -4.73
CA TRP A 54 -0.37 12.67 -4.27
C TRP A 54 -0.60 14.18 -4.33
N GLY A 55 0.48 14.97 -4.22
CA GLY A 55 0.49 16.44 -4.23
C GLY A 55 0.19 17.05 -2.86
N ASP A 56 -0.46 16.29 -1.97
CA ASP A 56 -0.89 16.68 -0.64
C ASP A 56 -0.20 15.88 0.47
N GLY A 57 0.93 15.21 0.19
CA GLY A 57 1.73 14.49 1.19
C GLY A 57 2.08 15.38 2.39
N ARG A 58 1.83 14.87 3.60
CA ARG A 58 1.85 15.66 4.85
C ARG A 58 3.09 15.49 5.71
N THR A 59 3.73 14.34 5.56
CA THR A 59 4.82 13.82 6.37
C THR A 59 6.15 13.89 5.60
N LEU A 60 7.28 13.73 6.29
CA LEU A 60 8.61 14.05 5.74
C LEU A 60 9.08 13.09 4.63
N GLU A 61 8.53 11.89 4.52
CA GLU A 61 8.88 10.94 3.46
C GLU A 61 8.58 11.49 2.06
N TRP A 62 7.57 12.37 1.94
CA TRP A 62 7.18 13.02 0.68
C TRP A 62 8.03 14.26 0.35
N ALA A 63 8.95 14.66 1.24
CA ALA A 63 9.85 15.79 1.04
C ALA A 63 11.16 15.39 0.33
N VAL A 64 11.42 14.09 0.19
CA VAL A 64 12.65 13.53 -0.36
C VAL A 64 12.41 13.02 -1.79
N SER A 65 13.43 13.00 -2.64
CA SER A 65 13.32 12.47 -4.01
C SER A 65 12.85 11.01 -4.02
N SER A 66 12.20 10.60 -5.13
CA SER A 66 11.83 9.21 -5.40
C SER A 66 12.71 8.66 -6.53
N PRO A 67 13.69 7.76 -6.26
CA PRO A 67 13.97 7.08 -5.00
C PRO A 67 14.71 7.95 -3.97
N PRO A 68 14.62 7.62 -2.67
CA PRO A 68 15.32 8.36 -1.63
C PRO A 68 16.84 8.17 -1.76
N PRO A 69 17.65 9.21 -1.52
CA PRO A 69 19.10 9.08 -1.42
C PRO A 69 19.46 8.31 -0.14
N GLU A 70 20.63 7.68 -0.11
CA GLU A 70 21.08 6.85 1.04
C GLU A 70 21.09 7.60 2.38
N TYR A 71 21.32 8.92 2.35
CA TYR A 71 21.35 9.77 3.54
C TYR A 71 19.99 10.37 3.92
N ASN A 72 18.93 10.08 3.17
CA ASN A 72 17.59 10.66 3.28
C ASN A 72 17.57 12.20 3.14
N PHE A 73 17.90 12.93 4.20
CA PHE A 73 17.86 14.39 4.24
C PHE A 73 19.26 14.98 4.23
N LYS A 74 19.52 15.91 3.30
CA LYS A 74 20.80 16.65 3.27
C LYS A 74 20.99 17.55 4.50
N GLN A 75 19.89 18.04 5.08
CA GLN A 75 19.86 18.84 6.29
C GLN A 75 18.70 18.37 7.18
N LEU A 76 18.90 18.39 8.50
CA LEU A 76 17.87 18.00 9.46
C LEU A 76 16.63 18.90 9.32
N PRO A 77 15.44 18.33 9.04
CA PRO A 77 14.20 19.10 8.93
C PRO A 77 13.76 19.58 10.32
N LEU A 78 13.20 20.79 10.38
CA LEU A 78 12.66 21.36 11.59
C LEU A 78 11.22 20.86 11.81
N VAL A 79 11.00 20.09 12.88
CA VAL A 79 9.67 19.54 13.21
C VAL A 79 8.94 20.51 14.13
N ARG A 80 7.90 21.16 13.62
CA ARG A 80 7.06 22.14 14.36
C ARG A 80 5.71 21.59 14.82
N GLY A 81 5.36 20.37 14.42
CA GLY A 81 4.07 19.76 14.70
C GLY A 81 3.98 18.35 14.13
N LEU A 82 2.78 17.78 14.15
CA LEU A 82 2.52 16.40 13.69
C LEU A 82 2.74 16.23 12.18
N ASP A 83 2.38 17.24 11.36
CA ASP A 83 2.52 17.22 9.91
C ASP A 83 3.54 18.25 9.43
N PRO A 84 4.84 18.01 9.63
CA PRO A 84 5.88 19.00 9.37
C PRO A 84 5.93 19.46 7.90
N LEU A 85 5.78 18.54 6.93
CA LEU A 85 5.80 18.93 5.52
C LEU A 85 4.55 19.73 5.14
N TRP A 86 3.39 19.41 5.70
CA TRP A 86 2.16 20.16 5.46
C TRP A 86 2.26 21.60 5.97
N ILE A 87 2.78 21.78 7.20
CA ILE A 87 2.98 23.10 7.80
C ILE A 87 3.92 23.94 6.92
N GLU A 88 5.06 23.38 6.52
CA GLU A 88 6.02 24.09 5.65
C GLU A 88 5.43 24.40 4.26
N LYS A 89 4.60 23.51 3.67
CA LYS A 89 3.88 23.78 2.42
C LYS A 89 2.89 24.95 2.54
N MET A 90 2.19 25.06 3.67
CA MET A 90 1.18 26.10 3.89
C MET A 90 1.78 27.44 4.30
N ASP A 91 2.83 27.42 5.14
CA ASP A 91 3.55 28.61 5.55
C ASP A 91 4.47 29.15 4.43
N GLY A 92 5.04 28.25 3.61
CA GLY A 92 5.86 28.60 2.45
C GLY A 92 5.08 29.27 1.31
N LYS A 93 3.79 28.95 1.14
CA LYS A 93 2.90 29.59 0.15
C LYS A 93 2.46 31.02 0.52
N LYS A 94 2.87 31.56 1.66
CA LYS A 94 2.58 32.96 2.07
C LYS A 94 3.65 33.97 1.65
N LYS A 95 4.77 33.52 1.07
CA LYS A 95 5.78 34.41 0.48
C LYS A 95 5.81 34.15 -1.02
N GLU A 96 5.31 35.15 -1.76
CA GLU A 96 5.05 35.23 -3.22
C GLU A 96 3.66 34.78 -3.67
#